data_AF-A0A8B6E315-F1
#
_entry.id   AF-A0A8B6E315-F1
#
_cell.length_a   1.000
_cell.length_b   1.000
_cell.length_c   1.000
_cell.angle_alpha   90.00
_cell.angle_beta   90.00
_cell.angle_gamma   90.00
#
_symmetry.space_group_name_H-M   'P 1'
#
loop_
_entity.id
_entity.type
_entity.pdbx_description
1 polymer ?
#
loop_
_entity_poly.entity_id
_entity_poly.type
_entity_poly.pdbx_seq_one_letter_code
_entity_poly.pdbx_strand_id
1 'polypeptide(L)'
;MGLFAILLLVFGFLATGATRKNVYSGNKCIMGGRVSAGFFMCISYLLNLVWIGMLGVGVVPVVAYLMVSSRCDNSVYNKYQTGQVTCINLNHYGIYRNQSYIAIGQLPPGKESVCDPNDLRRLCDKIAEAGPLFCVACAGAIVIIMGMTNFLLTLATNYTRLKISKELTEYRDAVDMEELELNSRDGGSR
;
A
#
# COMPACT_ATOMS: atom_id res chain seq x y z
N MET A 1 1.82 -2.07 -11.87
CA MET A 1 1.03 -2.74 -10.82
C MET A 1 -0.03 -3.69 -11.36
N GLY A 2 -0.86 -3.31 -12.35
CA GLY A 2 -1.89 -4.19 -12.89
C GLY A 2 -1.36 -5.56 -13.36
N LEU A 3 -0.27 -5.58 -14.13
CA LEU A 3 0.39 -6.84 -14.54
C LEU A 3 0.89 -7.66 -13.33
N PHE A 4 1.50 -7.02 -12.34
CA PHE A 4 1.96 -7.71 -11.14
C PHE A 4 0.79 -8.29 -10.34
N ALA A 5 -0.32 -7.57 -10.22
CA ALA A 5 -1.54 -8.07 -9.59
C ALA A 5 -2.12 -9.28 -10.32
N ILE A 6 -2.15 -9.27 -11.66
CA ILE A 6 -2.57 -10.43 -12.47
C ILE A 6 -1.64 -11.62 -12.22
N LEU A 7 -0.32 -11.41 -12.19
CA LEU A 7 0.64 -12.46 -11.90
C LEU A 7 0.44 -13.04 -10.48
N LEU A 8 0.23 -12.19 -9.48
CA LEU A 8 -0.07 -12.62 -8.10
C LEU A 8 -1.39 -13.39 -8.01
N LEU A 9 -2.39 -12.98 -8.77
CA LEU A 9 -3.71 -13.61 -8.81
C LEU A 9 -3.65 -15.00 -9.47
N VAL A 10 -2.94 -15.13 -10.59
CA VAL A 10 -2.65 -16.43 -11.22
C VAL A 10 -1.87 -17.32 -10.26
N PHE A 11 -0.86 -16.77 -9.59
CA PHE A 11 -0.08 -17.52 -8.59
C PHE A 11 -0.95 -17.98 -7.40
N GLY A 12 -1.86 -17.12 -6.93
CA GLY A 12 -2.82 -17.45 -5.88
C GLY A 12 -3.74 -18.61 -6.26
N PHE A 13 -4.26 -18.62 -7.49
CA PHE A 13 -5.05 -19.75 -7.99
C PHE A 13 -4.23 -21.04 -8.09
N LEU A 14 -2.99 -20.96 -8.57
CA LEU A 14 -2.10 -22.12 -8.67
C LEU A 14 -1.67 -22.66 -7.29
N ALA A 15 -1.57 -21.79 -6.28
CA ALA A 15 -1.24 -22.17 -4.91
C ALA A 15 -2.40 -22.85 -4.17
N THR A 16 -3.66 -22.63 -4.59
CA THR A 16 -4.85 -23.22 -3.95
C THR A 16 -4.95 -24.71 -4.31
N GLY A 17 -4.99 -25.58 -3.29
CA GLY A 17 -4.62 -27.00 -3.37
C GLY A 17 -5.41 -27.93 -4.30
N ALA A 18 -6.53 -27.50 -4.89
CA ALA A 18 -7.30 -28.31 -5.85
C ALA A 18 -6.50 -28.64 -7.13
N THR A 19 -5.63 -27.72 -7.57
CA THR A 19 -4.78 -27.92 -8.76
C THR A 19 -3.49 -28.68 -8.43
N ARG A 20 -2.99 -28.55 -7.19
CA ARG A 20 -1.72 -29.16 -6.74
C ARG A 20 -1.75 -30.69 -6.78
N LYS A 21 -2.88 -31.31 -6.40
CA LYS A 21 -3.04 -32.78 -6.40
C LYS A 21 -3.09 -33.39 -7.81
N ASN A 22 -3.57 -32.65 -8.81
CA ASN A 22 -3.76 -33.18 -10.17
C ASN A 22 -2.61 -32.83 -11.14
N VAL A 23 -1.85 -31.74 -10.91
CA VAL A 23 -0.88 -31.23 -11.91
C VAL A 23 0.59 -31.30 -11.45
N TYR A 24 0.87 -31.27 -10.14
CA TYR A 24 2.24 -31.15 -9.60
C TYR A 24 2.56 -32.30 -8.62
N SER A 25 2.64 -33.53 -9.14
CA SER A 25 2.96 -34.74 -8.36
C SER A 25 4.47 -34.95 -8.13
N GLY A 26 5.35 -34.23 -8.84
CA GLY A 26 6.81 -34.44 -8.76
C GLY A 26 7.53 -33.58 -7.70
N ASN A 27 8.43 -34.19 -6.91
CA ASN A 27 9.25 -33.51 -5.90
C ASN A 27 10.01 -32.27 -6.42
N LYS A 28 10.56 -32.31 -7.65
CA LYS A 28 11.28 -31.17 -8.26
C LYS A 28 10.35 -29.98 -8.55
N CYS A 29 9.14 -30.30 -9.01
CA CYS A 29 8.09 -29.36 -9.36
C CYS A 29 7.52 -28.68 -8.10
N ILE A 30 7.36 -29.43 -7.01
CA ILE A 30 6.95 -28.91 -5.69
C ILE A 30 7.99 -27.94 -5.11
N MET A 31 9.29 -28.19 -5.33
CA MET A 31 10.39 -27.38 -4.82
C MET A 31 10.50 -26.02 -5.54
N GLY A 32 10.29 -26.00 -6.87
CA GLY A 32 10.25 -24.76 -7.66
C GLY A 32 9.13 -23.80 -7.24
N GLY A 33 7.92 -24.33 -7.01
CA GLY A 33 6.78 -23.53 -6.56
C GLY A 33 6.97 -22.84 -5.21
N ARG A 34 7.78 -23.42 -4.32
CA ARG A 34 8.10 -22.84 -2.99
C ARG A 34 9.10 -21.70 -3.09
N VAL A 35 10.13 -21.86 -3.91
CA VAL A 35 11.13 -20.80 -4.16
C VAL A 35 10.48 -19.61 -4.84
N SER A 36 9.62 -19.85 -5.85
CA SER A 36 8.86 -18.78 -6.49
C SER A 36 7.89 -18.10 -5.53
N ALA A 37 7.22 -18.84 -4.63
CA ALA A 37 6.33 -18.27 -3.62
C ALA A 37 7.08 -17.30 -2.69
N GLY A 38 8.26 -17.71 -2.18
CA GLY A 38 9.09 -16.87 -1.33
C GLY A 38 9.56 -15.60 -2.04
N PHE A 39 9.96 -15.72 -3.31
CA PHE A 39 10.36 -14.59 -4.14
C PHE A 39 9.21 -13.59 -4.36
N PHE A 40 8.02 -14.07 -4.75
CA PHE A 40 6.84 -13.22 -4.90
C PHE A 40 6.40 -12.57 -3.59
N MET A 41 6.54 -13.26 -2.46
CA MET A 41 6.26 -12.72 -1.14
C MET A 41 7.21 -11.56 -0.80
N CYS A 42 8.51 -11.74 -1.04
CA CYS A 42 9.53 -10.71 -0.81
C CYS A 42 9.28 -9.47 -1.67
N ILE A 43 9.07 -9.64 -2.98
CA ILE A 43 8.75 -8.53 -3.88
C ILE A 43 7.46 -7.82 -3.45
N SER A 44 6.40 -8.57 -3.15
CA SER A 44 5.11 -8.01 -2.74
C SER A 44 5.24 -7.17 -1.46
N TYR A 45 6.07 -7.61 -0.53
CA TYR A 45 6.37 -6.88 0.70
C TYR A 45 7.12 -5.56 0.44
N LEU A 46 8.19 -5.59 -0.34
CA LEU A 46 8.93 -4.37 -0.72
C LEU A 46 8.05 -3.37 -1.46
N LEU A 47 7.20 -3.87 -2.36
CA LEU A 47 6.26 -3.05 -3.11
C LEU A 47 5.24 -2.39 -2.18
N ASN A 48 4.74 -3.12 -1.18
CA ASN A 48 3.81 -2.59 -0.17
C ASN A 48 4.46 -1.44 0.63
N LEU A 49 5.72 -1.59 1.05
CA LEU A 49 6.46 -0.51 1.71
C LEU A 49 6.59 0.75 0.85
N VAL A 50 6.86 0.59 -0.46
CA VAL A 50 6.91 1.72 -1.40
C VAL A 50 5.55 2.43 -1.49
N TRP A 51 4.44 1.68 -1.52
CA TRP A 51 3.10 2.25 -1.53
C TRP A 51 2.74 2.98 -0.23
N ILE A 52 3.16 2.46 0.93
CA ILE A 52 3.00 3.16 2.21
C ILE A 52 3.76 4.50 2.19
N GLY A 53 4.98 4.51 1.65
CA GLY A 53 5.76 5.74 1.48
C GLY A 53 5.08 6.75 0.55
N MET A 54 4.59 6.30 -0.61
CA MET A 54 3.84 7.15 -1.55
C MET A 54 2.54 7.68 -0.95
N LEU A 55 1.82 6.88 -0.17
CA LEU A 55 0.65 7.33 0.58
C LEU A 55 1.03 8.43 1.57
N GLY A 56 2.12 8.24 2.33
CA GLY A 56 2.60 9.23 3.30
C GLY A 56 2.90 10.59 2.67
N VAL A 57 3.56 10.61 1.51
CA VAL A 57 3.82 11.84 0.75
C VAL A 57 2.54 12.39 0.13
N GLY A 58 1.66 11.52 -0.39
CA GLY A 58 0.40 11.88 -1.05
C GLY A 58 -0.63 12.52 -0.12
N VAL A 59 -0.57 12.26 1.19
CA VAL A 59 -1.44 12.91 2.18
C VAL A 59 -1.17 14.41 2.29
N VAL A 60 0.06 14.88 2.04
CA VAL A 60 0.43 16.31 2.13
C VAL A 60 -0.42 17.20 1.21
N PRO A 61 -0.50 16.97 -0.11
CA PRO A 61 -1.36 17.77 -0.99
C PRO A 61 -2.85 17.62 -0.68
N VAL A 62 -3.30 16.47 -0.17
CA VAL A 62 -4.70 16.28 0.25
C VAL A 62 -5.04 17.15 1.46
N VAL A 63 -4.18 17.20 2.47
CA VAL A 63 -4.37 18.06 3.64
C VAL A 63 -4.34 19.53 3.23
N ALA A 64 -3.41 19.93 2.36
CA ALA A 64 -3.35 21.29 1.82
C ALA A 64 -4.65 21.65 1.08
N TYR A 65 -5.17 20.75 0.26
CA TYR A 65 -6.47 20.91 -0.42
C TYR A 65 -7.61 21.12 0.59
N LEU A 66 -7.73 20.27 1.61
CA LEU A 66 -8.80 20.41 2.62
C LEU A 66 -8.72 21.74 3.38
N MET A 67 -7.51 22.18 3.74
CA MET A 67 -7.29 23.45 4.42
C MET A 67 -7.68 24.66 3.56
N VAL A 68 -7.37 24.63 2.26
CA VAL A 68 -7.70 25.73 1.35
C VAL A 68 -9.18 25.71 0.97
N SER A 69 -9.76 24.54 0.70
CA SER A 69 -11.19 24.37 0.40
C SER A 69 -12.07 24.93 1.53
N SER A 70 -11.77 24.59 2.79
CA SER A 70 -12.49 25.12 3.95
C SER A 70 -12.53 26.66 3.99
N ARG A 71 -11.46 27.30 3.49
CA ARG A 71 -11.29 28.75 3.53
C ARG A 71 -11.90 29.41 2.30
N CYS A 72 -11.86 28.76 1.13
CA CYS A 72 -12.59 29.18 -0.06
C CYS A 72 -14.11 29.21 0.21
N ASP A 73 -14.68 28.19 0.86
CA ASP A 73 -16.11 28.16 1.21
C ASP A 73 -16.50 29.27 2.19
N ASN A 74 -15.63 29.55 3.18
CA ASN A 74 -15.92 30.55 4.21
C ASN A 74 -15.68 32.00 3.73
N SER A 75 -14.66 32.25 2.90
CA SER A 75 -14.28 33.60 2.45
C SER A 75 -14.98 34.05 1.16
N VAL A 76 -15.23 33.13 0.23
CA VAL A 76 -15.75 33.46 -1.11
C VAL A 76 -17.26 33.21 -1.21
N TYR A 77 -17.76 32.07 -0.72
CA TYR A 77 -19.18 31.75 -0.85
C TYR A 77 -20.06 32.41 0.22
N ASN A 78 -19.60 32.48 1.47
CA ASN A 78 -20.40 33.03 2.57
C ASN A 78 -20.24 34.54 2.79
N LYS A 79 -19.05 35.11 2.58
CA LYS A 79 -18.76 36.53 2.90
C LYS A 79 -18.86 37.50 1.73
N TYR A 80 -18.98 37.02 0.49
CA TYR A 80 -19.23 37.88 -0.67
C TYR A 80 -20.58 38.61 -0.57
N GLN A 81 -21.56 38.03 0.16
CA GLN A 81 -22.85 38.68 0.43
C GLN A 81 -22.76 39.83 1.45
N THR A 82 -21.68 39.93 2.25
CA THR A 82 -21.55 40.91 3.34
C THR A 82 -20.55 42.03 3.06
N GLY A 83 -19.90 42.05 1.89
CA GLY A 83 -18.97 43.12 1.48
C GLY A 83 -17.65 43.18 2.27
N GLN A 84 -17.38 42.23 3.18
CA GLN A 84 -16.10 42.12 3.87
C GLN A 84 -15.14 41.25 3.07
N VAL A 85 -14.28 41.90 2.28
CA VAL A 85 -13.15 41.24 1.59
C VAL A 85 -12.19 40.70 2.66
N THR A 86 -12.20 39.39 2.88
CA THR A 86 -11.28 38.73 3.80
C THR A 86 -10.08 38.23 3.02
N CYS A 87 -8.93 38.87 3.22
CA CYS A 87 -7.68 38.48 2.56
C CYS A 87 -7.19 37.12 3.05
N ILE A 88 -6.80 36.24 2.14
CA ILE A 88 -6.10 35.00 2.50
C ILE A 88 -4.62 35.31 2.61
N ASN A 89 -4.05 35.08 3.80
CA ASN A 89 -2.62 35.26 4.07
C ASN A 89 -1.90 33.92 3.86
N LEU A 90 -1.06 33.82 2.83
CA LEU A 90 -0.42 32.57 2.41
C LEU A 90 0.69 32.13 3.38
N ASN A 91 1.18 33.04 4.22
CA ASN A 91 2.23 32.79 5.21
C ASN A 91 1.79 31.76 6.26
N HIS A 92 0.49 31.69 6.59
CA HIS A 92 -0.03 30.75 7.58
C HIS A 92 -0.13 29.30 7.07
N TYR A 93 -0.08 29.08 5.76
CA TYR A 93 -0.24 27.74 5.17
C TYR A 93 1.11 27.02 4.98
N GLY A 94 2.23 27.66 5.34
CA GLY A 94 3.58 27.09 5.24
C GLY A 94 4.10 26.84 3.81
N ILE A 95 3.23 27.00 2.80
CA ILE A 95 3.53 26.88 1.37
C ILE A 95 4.39 28.07 0.89
N TYR A 96 4.24 29.23 1.54
CA TYR A 96 4.99 30.45 1.24
C TYR A 96 5.90 30.80 2.41
N ARG A 97 7.21 30.70 2.24
CA ARG A 97 8.18 31.10 3.27
C ARG A 97 8.85 32.41 2.86
N ASN A 98 8.52 33.47 3.59
CA ASN A 98 9.12 34.78 3.39
C ASN A 98 10.65 34.74 3.55
N GLN A 99 11.08 34.17 4.67
CA GLN A 99 12.47 34.19 5.10
C GLN A 99 13.44 33.47 4.15
N SER A 100 12.97 32.53 3.33
CA SER A 100 13.82 31.80 2.40
C SER A 100 14.37 32.70 1.29
N TYR A 101 13.57 33.63 0.76
CA TYR A 101 14.02 34.50 -0.35
C TYR A 101 14.81 35.72 0.13
N ILE A 102 14.50 36.25 1.32
CA ILE A 102 15.28 37.34 1.92
C ILE A 102 16.70 36.86 2.21
N ALA A 103 16.87 35.61 2.65
CA ALA A 103 18.19 35.01 2.87
C ALA A 103 19.01 34.84 1.58
N ILE A 104 18.37 34.80 0.41
CA ILE A 104 19.01 34.64 -0.91
C ILE A 104 19.07 36.00 -1.65
N GLY A 105 18.66 37.10 -1.00
CA GLY A 105 18.66 38.45 -1.60
C GLY A 105 17.69 38.62 -2.77
N GLN A 106 16.72 37.72 -2.94
CA GLN A 106 15.71 37.80 -3.99
C GLN A 106 14.38 38.29 -3.42
N LEU A 107 13.71 39.15 -4.17
CA LEU A 107 12.36 39.58 -3.84
C LEU A 107 11.42 38.37 -4.03
N PRO A 108 10.43 38.19 -3.14
CA PRO A 108 9.47 37.11 -3.27
C PRO A 108 8.77 37.14 -4.63
N PRO A 109 8.67 36.01 -5.36
CA PRO A 109 7.73 35.91 -6.46
C PRO A 109 6.31 35.71 -5.89
N GLY A 110 5.66 36.78 -5.44
CA GLY A 110 4.23 36.74 -5.06
C GLY A 110 3.83 37.72 -3.96
N LYS A 111 2.51 38.01 -3.87
CA LYS A 111 1.90 38.79 -2.78
C LYS A 111 1.66 37.90 -1.57
N GLU A 112 2.02 38.36 -0.38
CA GLU A 112 1.87 37.62 0.89
C GLU A 112 0.40 37.39 1.29
N SER A 113 -0.46 38.31 0.86
CA SER A 113 -1.90 38.23 1.00
C SER A 113 -2.59 38.46 -0.34
N VAL A 114 -3.51 37.56 -0.69
CA VAL A 114 -4.39 37.75 -1.85
C VAL A 114 -5.69 38.35 -1.31
N CYS A 115 -5.83 39.66 -1.53
CA CYS A 115 -7.03 40.43 -1.19
C CYS A 115 -7.91 40.71 -2.42
N ASP A 116 -7.40 40.44 -3.63
CA ASP A 116 -8.18 40.70 -4.84
C ASP A 116 -9.23 39.58 -5.05
N PRO A 117 -10.53 39.92 -5.17
CA PRO A 117 -11.60 38.93 -5.25
C PRO A 117 -11.53 38.08 -6.53
N ASN A 118 -11.01 38.62 -7.63
CA ASN A 118 -10.89 37.87 -8.90
C ASN A 118 -9.74 36.86 -8.85
N ASP A 119 -8.61 37.25 -8.28
CA ASP A 119 -7.46 36.34 -8.15
C ASP A 119 -7.72 35.24 -7.11
N LEU A 120 -8.45 35.57 -6.04
CA LEU A 120 -8.87 34.59 -5.03
C LEU A 120 -9.84 33.56 -5.62
N ARG A 121 -10.81 33.99 -6.43
CA ARG A 121 -11.74 33.09 -7.14
C ARG A 121 -11.00 32.11 -8.05
N ARG A 122 -10.05 32.61 -8.85
CA ARG A 122 -9.25 31.78 -9.76
C ARG A 122 -8.40 30.75 -9.03
N LEU A 123 -7.81 31.13 -7.89
CA LEU A 123 -7.05 30.20 -7.05
C LEU A 123 -7.94 29.07 -6.51
N CYS A 124 -9.11 29.43 -5.96
CA CYS A 124 -10.07 28.46 -5.43
C CYS A 124 -10.60 27.52 -6.51
N ASP A 125 -10.95 28.03 -7.70
CA ASP A 125 -11.43 27.20 -8.81
C ASP A 125 -10.37 26.19 -9.27
N LYS A 126 -9.10 26.62 -9.36
CA LYS A 126 -8.00 25.73 -9.75
C LYS A 126 -7.71 24.64 -8.71
N ILE A 127 -7.83 24.98 -7.44
CA ILE A 127 -7.63 24.03 -6.34
C ILE A 127 -8.81 23.06 -6.23
N ALA A 128 -10.04 23.52 -6.46
CA ALA A 128 -11.23 22.68 -6.51
C ALA A 128 -11.20 21.68 -7.67
N GLU A 129 -10.62 22.07 -8.82
CA GLU A 129 -10.43 21.19 -9.97
C GLU A 129 -9.35 20.12 -9.71
N ALA A 130 -8.21 20.52 -9.12
CA ALA A 130 -7.06 19.61 -8.91
C ALA A 130 -7.19 18.72 -7.66
N GLY A 131 -7.82 19.19 -6.60
CA GLY A 131 -7.92 18.53 -5.30
C GLY A 131 -8.51 17.11 -5.33
N PRO A 132 -9.66 16.88 -5.99
CA PRO A 132 -10.29 15.56 -6.05
C PRO A 132 -9.39 14.48 -6.65
N LEU A 133 -8.50 14.83 -7.59
CA LEU A 133 -7.56 13.86 -8.19
C LEU A 133 -6.59 13.31 -7.14
N PHE A 134 -6.09 14.16 -6.23
CA PHE A 134 -5.22 13.74 -5.13
C PHE A 134 -5.97 12.87 -4.11
N CYS A 135 -7.22 13.19 -3.82
CA CYS A 135 -8.07 12.38 -2.94
C CYS A 135 -8.29 10.97 -3.51
N VAL A 136 -8.65 10.88 -4.80
CA VAL A 136 -8.85 9.60 -5.49
C VAL A 136 -7.53 8.80 -5.57
N ALA A 137 -6.41 9.47 -5.82
CA ALA A 137 -5.09 8.83 -5.80
C ALA A 137 -4.74 8.23 -4.43
N CYS A 138 -5.01 8.96 -3.34
CA CYS A 138 -4.80 8.46 -1.97
C CYS A 138 -5.73 7.29 -1.64
N ALA A 139 -7.01 7.38 -1.99
CA ALA A 139 -7.96 6.29 -1.82
C ALA A 139 -7.51 5.04 -2.60
N GLY A 140 -7.05 5.21 -3.83
CA GLY A 140 -6.50 4.13 -4.65
C GLY A 140 -5.25 3.49 -4.01
N ALA A 141 -4.34 4.29 -3.48
CA ALA A 141 -3.17 3.80 -2.76
C ALA A 141 -3.56 2.98 -1.52
N ILE A 142 -4.56 3.40 -0.74
CA ILE A 142 -5.09 2.64 0.41
C ILE A 142 -5.64 1.28 -0.04
N VAL A 143 -6.45 1.25 -1.10
CA VAL A 143 -7.02 0.00 -1.64
C VAL A 143 -5.92 -0.94 -2.10
N ILE A 144 -4.88 -0.43 -2.76
CA ILE A 144 -3.72 -1.23 -3.18
C ILE A 144 -3.00 -1.81 -1.95
N ILE A 145 -2.74 -1.00 -0.92
CA ILE A 145 -2.08 -1.47 0.31
C ILE A 145 -2.91 -2.56 0.99
N MET A 146 -4.23 -2.36 1.14
CA MET A 146 -5.11 -3.37 1.75
C MET A 146 -5.11 -4.67 0.94
N GLY A 147 -5.23 -4.59 -0.39
CA GLY A 147 -5.21 -5.76 -1.27
C GLY A 147 -3.88 -6.53 -1.17
N MET A 148 -2.76 -5.82 -1.19
CA MET A 148 -1.42 -6.40 -1.06
C MET A 148 -1.20 -7.05 0.31
N THR A 149 -1.67 -6.43 1.39
CA THR A 149 -1.58 -6.97 2.74
C THR A 149 -2.42 -8.24 2.90
N ASN A 150 -3.65 -8.24 2.36
CA ASN A 150 -4.51 -9.43 2.39
C ASN A 150 -3.88 -10.59 1.62
N PHE A 151 -3.28 -10.32 0.47
CA PHE A 151 -2.56 -11.32 -0.31
C PHE A 151 -1.35 -11.90 0.46
N LEU A 152 -0.53 -11.03 1.08
CA LEU A 152 0.60 -11.46 1.92
C LEU A 152 0.13 -12.31 3.11
N LEU A 153 -0.99 -11.98 3.73
CA LEU A 153 -1.58 -12.75 4.82
C LEU A 153 -2.01 -14.15 4.37
N THR A 154 -2.64 -14.26 3.20
CA THR A 154 -2.99 -15.56 2.61
C THR A 154 -1.73 -16.39 2.32
N LEU A 155 -0.69 -15.79 1.73
CA LEU A 155 0.58 -16.47 1.48
C LEU A 155 1.27 -16.91 2.77
N ALA A 156 1.29 -16.06 3.80
CA ALA A 156 1.85 -16.39 5.11
C ALA A 156 1.13 -17.59 5.74
N THR A 157 -0.20 -17.61 5.69
CA THR A 157 -1.01 -18.71 6.20
C THR A 157 -0.74 -20.01 5.43
N ASN A 158 -0.61 -19.93 4.10
CA ASN A 158 -0.26 -21.09 3.28
C ASN A 158 1.16 -21.58 3.58
N TYR A 159 2.11 -20.67 3.80
CA TYR A 159 3.48 -21.01 4.17
C TYR A 159 3.55 -21.70 5.53
N THR A 160 2.85 -21.20 6.55
CA THR A 160 2.80 -21.84 7.88
C THR A 160 2.14 -23.21 7.82
N ARG A 161 1.04 -23.37 7.07
CA ARG A 161 0.42 -24.68 6.87
C ARG A 161 1.35 -25.67 6.20
N LEU A 162 2.07 -25.27 5.16
CA LEU A 162 3.06 -26.14 4.49
C LEU A 162 4.20 -26.53 5.43
N LYS A 163 4.67 -25.61 6.28
CA LYS A 163 5.67 -25.90 7.29
C LYS A 163 5.17 -26.95 8.29
N ILE A 164 3.97 -26.75 8.83
CA ILE A 164 3.37 -27.68 9.81
C ILE A 164 3.14 -29.06 9.20
N SER A 165 2.63 -29.14 7.97
CA SER A 165 2.43 -30.43 7.30
C SER A 165 3.75 -31.20 7.10
N LYS A 166 4.86 -30.49 6.83
CA LYS A 166 6.18 -31.11 6.69
C LYS A 166 6.64 -31.74 8.00
N GLU A 167 6.58 -30.97 9.09
CA GLU A 167 6.94 -31.45 10.42
C GLU A 167 6.11 -32.69 10.76
N LEU A 168 4.79 -32.66 10.53
CA LEU A 168 3.90 -33.79 10.78
C LEU A 168 4.26 -35.05 9.96
N THR A 169 4.62 -34.88 8.68
CA THR A 169 5.08 -36.00 7.84
C THR A 169 6.40 -36.57 8.34
N GLU A 170 7.36 -35.72 8.71
CA GLU A 170 8.66 -36.17 9.25
C GLU A 170 8.48 -36.90 10.58
N TYR A 171 7.57 -36.44 11.46
CA TYR A 171 7.21 -37.17 12.68
C TYR A 171 6.62 -38.54 12.38
N ARG A 172 5.72 -38.64 11.39
CA ARG A 172 5.06 -39.90 11.04
C ARG A 172 6.03 -40.91 10.43
N ASP A 173 6.90 -40.46 9.51
CA ASP A 173 7.93 -41.33 8.92
C ASP A 173 8.91 -41.84 9.98
N ALA A 174 9.24 -41.01 10.98
CA ALA A 174 10.08 -41.44 12.11
C ALA A 174 9.41 -42.52 12.97
N VAL A 175 8.12 -42.37 13.29
CA VAL A 175 7.34 -43.37 14.04
C VAL A 175 7.22 -44.69 13.27
N ASP A 176 6.90 -44.62 11.97
CA ASP A 176 6.78 -45.82 11.12
C ASP A 176 8.12 -46.60 11.06
N MET A 177 9.28 -45.91 11.10
CA MET A 177 10.59 -46.59 11.19
C MET A 177 10.80 -47.28 12.55
N GLU A 178 10.42 -46.65 13.66
CA GLU A 178 10.53 -47.26 15.00
C GLU A 178 9.64 -48.52 15.12
N GLU A 179 8.44 -48.51 14.56
CA GLU A 179 7.54 -49.68 14.54
C GLU A 179 8.11 -50.84 13.70
N LEU A 180 8.77 -50.55 12.58
CA LEU A 180 9.45 -51.56 11.76
C LEU A 180 10.63 -52.20 12.51
N GLU A 181 11.41 -51.42 13.26
CA GLU A 181 12.50 -51.95 14.08
C GLU A 181 11.99 -52.87 15.19
N LEU A 182 10.90 -52.50 15.88
CA LEU A 182 10.28 -53.34 16.91
C LEU A 182 9.76 -54.67 16.33
N ASN A 183 9.03 -54.63 15.22
CA ASN A 183 8.53 -55.84 14.56
C ASN A 183 9.67 -56.76 14.08
N SER A 184 10.79 -56.19 13.61
CA SER A 184 11.95 -56.98 13.20
C SER A 184 12.64 -57.70 14.36
N ARG A 185 12.68 -57.09 15.55
CA ARG A 185 13.25 -57.70 16.76
C ARG A 185 12.40 -58.86 17.28
N ASP A 186 11.08 -58.70 17.26
CA ASP A 186 10.15 -59.74 17.73
C ASP A 186 10.11 -60.95 16.78
N GLY A 187 10.31 -60.72 15.48
CA GLY A 187 10.42 -61.79 14.47
C GLY A 187 11.74 -62.59 14.51
N GLY A 188 12.79 -62.07 15.15
CA GLY A 188 14.11 -62.72 15.25
C GLY A 188 14.30 -63.63 16.47
N SER A 189 13.32 -63.73 17.36
CA SER A 189 13.42 -64.49 18.62
C SER A 189 12.66 -65.83 18.61
N ARG A 190 12.37 -66.39 17.43
CA ARG A 190 11.84 -67.76 17.26
C ARG A 190 12.83 -68.68 16.57
#